data_AF-A0A316R3L2-F1
#
_entry.id   AF-A0A316R3L2-F1
#
_cell.length_a   1.000
_cell.length_b   1.000
_cell.length_c   1.000
_cell.angle_alpha   90.00
_cell.angle_beta   90.00
_cell.angle_gamma   90.00
#
_symmetry.space_group_name_H-M   'P 1'
#
loop_
_entity.id
_entity.type
_entity.pdbx_description
1 polymer ?
#
loop_
_entity_poly.entity_id
_entity_poly.type
_entity_poly.pdbx_seq_one_letter_code
_entity_poly.pdbx_strand_id
1 'polypeptide(L)'
;MNTTTPRPELFASVTSSDTEGLLDVNVTSEVNNRPIDGAKVQITRDSDPEQIIEQTTTNSLGQIPELTLPAPPVDYSMEPGANKPYAEYTITITAPGFEPFRVSGAEIFSGETAIQNASLLPASPTISGDTELYVIPDHTLWGDYPPKIAENEIKSIDETGEIVLSRVVIPEYIVVHNGPPSDRSAKDYYVPYRDYIKNVASSEIYSTWPEATLQANILAIQSFTLNRVFTEWYRNKGYDFTITSSTAYDHKWIPNRNVFESISNVVDEIFSNYLSRPGVLQPILTQYCDGKNVTCPNWMSQWGSKSLGDRGYTAIEILRNYYGSSMYINATDVISGIPSSYPGSPLRVGDSGDKVRQIQAQLNVISDAYPLIPKIAEDGIFGPETEEAVKTFQKIFKLTQDGIVGFQTWYKISEIYVGVSRIAEGVAR
;
A
#
# COMPACT_ATOMS: atom_id res chain seq x y z
N MET A 1 39.90 -25.61 11.01
CA MET A 1 39.27 -25.34 12.32
C MET A 1 38.37 -24.13 12.12
N ASN A 2 37.10 -24.36 11.81
CA ASN A 2 36.08 -23.32 11.64
C ASN A 2 35.29 -23.31 12.95
N THR A 3 35.40 -22.24 13.73
CA THR A 3 34.57 -22.06 14.93
C THR A 3 33.39 -21.19 14.54
N THR A 4 32.35 -21.81 14.00
CA THR A 4 31.00 -21.25 13.98
C THR A 4 30.47 -21.26 15.40
N THR A 5 30.38 -20.08 16.01
CA THR A 5 29.67 -19.91 17.28
C THR A 5 28.16 -19.94 16.99
N PRO A 6 27.37 -20.86 17.58
CA PRO A 6 25.93 -20.87 17.39
C PRO A 6 25.32 -19.63 18.07
N ARG A 7 24.41 -18.95 17.38
CA ARG A 7 23.54 -17.92 17.97
C ARG A 7 22.60 -18.64 18.96
N PRO A 8 22.38 -18.14 20.19
CA PRO A 8 21.51 -18.81 21.13
C PRO A 8 20.07 -18.77 20.62
N GLU A 9 19.42 -19.92 20.53
CA GLU A 9 17.96 -20.02 20.44
C GLU A 9 17.38 -19.45 21.74
N LEU A 10 16.79 -18.26 21.68
CA LEU A 10 15.94 -17.77 22.75
C LEU A 10 14.61 -18.53 22.67
N PHE A 11 14.46 -19.52 23.55
CA PHE A 11 13.15 -20.01 23.94
C PHE A 11 12.35 -18.84 24.51
N ALA A 12 11.29 -18.43 23.82
CA ALA A 12 10.29 -17.56 24.38
C ALA A 12 9.58 -18.31 25.53
N SER A 13 10.05 -18.09 26.75
CA SER A 13 9.25 -18.40 27.93
C SER A 13 8.03 -17.49 27.90
N VAL A 14 6.84 -18.08 27.78
CA VAL A 14 5.55 -17.43 27.93
C VAL A 14 5.59 -16.56 29.20
N THR A 15 5.67 -15.24 29.02
CA THR A 15 5.54 -14.26 30.09
C THR A 15 4.49 -13.25 29.66
N SER A 16 3.66 -12.86 30.61
CA SER A 16 2.40 -12.12 30.49
C SER A 16 2.58 -10.64 30.08
N SER A 17 3.27 -10.35 28.98
CA SER A 17 3.52 -8.99 28.47
C SER A 17 3.25 -8.81 26.96
N ASP A 18 2.59 -9.76 26.32
CA ASP A 18 2.22 -9.62 24.91
C ASP A 18 1.09 -8.59 24.80
N THR A 19 1.39 -7.48 24.13
CA THR A 19 0.41 -6.53 23.63
C THR A 19 -0.32 -7.13 22.42
N GLU A 20 -1.27 -6.41 21.83
CA GLU A 20 -2.10 -6.93 20.75
C GLU A 20 -2.11 -5.97 19.56
N GLY A 21 -2.19 -6.54 18.36
CA GLY A 21 -2.53 -5.84 17.11
C GLY A 21 -3.80 -6.42 16.50
N LEU A 22 -4.35 -5.72 15.52
CA LEU A 22 -5.56 -6.14 14.81
C LEU A 22 -5.19 -6.67 13.43
N LEU A 23 -5.95 -7.67 12.96
CA LEU A 23 -5.86 -8.20 11.60
C LEU A 23 -7.24 -8.16 10.95
N ASP A 24 -7.29 -7.48 9.82
CA ASP A 24 -8.35 -7.59 8.83
C ASP A 24 -7.90 -8.46 7.65
N VAL A 25 -8.85 -9.19 7.08
CA VAL A 25 -8.66 -9.95 5.85
C VAL A 25 -9.77 -9.60 4.87
N ASN A 26 -9.40 -9.13 3.68
CA ASN A 26 -10.30 -8.85 2.57
C ASN A 26 -10.04 -9.86 1.46
N VAL A 27 -11.09 -10.57 1.03
CA VAL A 27 -11.02 -11.64 0.05
C VAL A 27 -11.87 -11.30 -1.16
N THR A 28 -11.21 -11.17 -2.31
CA THR A 28 -11.85 -10.86 -3.60
C THR A 28 -11.48 -11.89 -4.66
N SER A 29 -12.25 -11.98 -5.73
CA SER A 29 -11.87 -12.72 -6.92
C SER A 29 -10.95 -11.88 -7.80
N GLU A 30 -9.82 -12.43 -8.24
CA GLU A 30 -8.86 -11.73 -9.12
C GLU A 30 -9.47 -11.37 -10.48
N VAL A 31 -10.46 -12.14 -10.95
CA VAL A 31 -11.08 -11.94 -12.27
C VAL A 31 -11.95 -10.68 -12.32
N ASN A 32 -12.65 -10.39 -11.23
CA ASN A 32 -13.72 -9.39 -11.26
C ASN A 32 -13.75 -8.46 -10.03
N ASN A 33 -12.77 -8.57 -9.14
CA ASN A 33 -12.66 -7.81 -7.88
C ASN A 33 -13.94 -7.86 -7.02
N ARG A 34 -14.81 -8.87 -7.21
CA ARG A 34 -15.98 -9.06 -6.36
C ARG A 34 -15.56 -9.73 -5.05
N PRO A 35 -16.14 -9.31 -3.91
CA PRO A 35 -15.93 -10.01 -2.66
C PRO A 35 -16.35 -11.47 -2.72
N ILE A 36 -15.60 -12.33 -2.03
CA ILE A 36 -15.91 -13.76 -1.92
C ILE A 36 -16.53 -14.01 -0.54
N ASP A 37 -17.82 -14.35 -0.53
CA ASP A 37 -18.56 -14.75 0.66
C ASP A 37 -18.23 -16.19 1.08
N GLY A 38 -18.12 -16.44 2.39
CA GLY A 38 -17.87 -17.77 2.94
C GLY A 38 -16.48 -18.36 2.65
N ALA A 39 -15.50 -17.56 2.23
CA ALA A 39 -14.11 -18.00 2.13
C ALA A 39 -13.59 -18.31 3.53
N LYS A 40 -13.04 -19.52 3.71
CA LYS A 40 -12.44 -19.96 4.97
C LYS A 40 -11.05 -19.35 5.13
N VAL A 41 -10.83 -18.65 6.24
CA VAL A 41 -9.56 -18.04 6.62
C VAL A 41 -9.03 -18.76 7.87
N GLN A 42 -7.80 -19.26 7.79
CA GLN A 42 -7.10 -19.94 8.87
C GLN A 42 -5.79 -19.22 9.18
N ILE A 43 -5.52 -19.00 10.46
CA ILE A 43 -4.35 -18.27 10.94
C ILE A 43 -3.54 -19.14 11.88
N THR A 44 -2.24 -19.24 11.62
CA THR A 44 -1.26 -19.96 12.44
C THR A 44 -0.07 -19.05 12.72
N ARG A 45 0.73 -19.36 13.75
CA ARG A 45 2.03 -18.69 13.93
C ARG A 45 3.06 -19.35 13.00
N ASP A 46 3.99 -18.56 12.48
CA ASP A 46 5.05 -19.11 11.62
C ASP A 46 5.97 -20.09 12.36
N SER A 47 6.16 -19.89 13.67
CA SER A 47 6.95 -20.78 14.52
C SER A 47 6.23 -22.09 14.89
N ASP A 48 4.92 -22.17 14.72
CA ASP A 48 4.11 -23.35 15.02
C ASP A 48 2.96 -23.49 14.01
N PRO A 49 3.25 -24.00 12.80
CA PRO A 49 2.26 -24.08 11.73
C PRO A 49 1.18 -25.15 11.97
N GLU A 50 1.36 -26.04 12.95
CA GLU A 50 0.36 -27.05 13.31
C GLU A 50 -0.72 -26.49 14.25
N GLN A 51 -0.38 -25.45 15.03
CA GLN A 51 -1.30 -24.80 15.94
C GLN A 51 -2.14 -23.72 15.21
N ILE A 52 -3.41 -24.03 15.00
CA ILE A 52 -4.42 -23.06 14.56
C ILE A 52 -4.72 -22.10 15.70
N ILE A 53 -4.47 -20.81 15.46
CA ILE A 53 -4.76 -19.73 16.40
C ILE A 53 -6.23 -19.32 16.25
N GLU A 54 -6.66 -19.13 15.01
CA GLU A 54 -8.02 -18.71 14.69
C GLU A 54 -8.47 -19.32 13.36
N GLN A 55 -9.78 -19.54 13.23
CA GLN A 55 -10.38 -19.99 11.98
C GLN A 55 -11.79 -19.41 11.83
N THR A 56 -11.98 -18.62 10.77
CA THR A 56 -13.24 -17.91 10.51
C THR A 56 -13.60 -17.96 9.02
N THR A 57 -14.72 -17.34 8.67
CA THR A 57 -15.18 -17.22 7.28
C THR A 57 -15.49 -15.77 6.95
N THR A 58 -15.26 -15.38 5.70
CA THR A 58 -15.66 -14.05 5.22
C THR A 58 -17.18 -13.90 5.17
N ASN A 59 -17.64 -12.66 5.35
CA ASN A 59 -19.03 -12.25 5.15
C ASN A 59 -19.29 -11.86 3.67
N SER A 60 -20.50 -11.38 3.38
CA SER A 60 -20.91 -10.92 2.04
C SER A 60 -20.08 -9.77 1.44
N LEU A 61 -19.27 -9.09 2.25
CA LEU A 61 -18.31 -8.05 1.83
C LEU A 61 -16.90 -8.63 1.63
N GLY A 62 -16.72 -9.95 1.71
CA GLY A 62 -15.42 -10.61 1.60
C GLY A 62 -14.52 -10.36 2.81
N GLN A 63 -15.10 -9.92 3.93
CA GLN A 63 -14.37 -9.51 5.12
C GLN A 63 -14.56 -10.50 6.27
N ILE A 64 -13.50 -10.74 7.04
CA ILE A 64 -13.63 -11.44 8.32
C ILE A 64 -14.05 -10.45 9.43
N PRO A 65 -14.61 -10.92 10.56
CA PRO A 65 -14.65 -10.12 11.78
C PRO A 65 -13.23 -9.69 12.17
N GLU A 66 -13.10 -8.46 12.68
CA GLU A 66 -11.82 -7.94 13.16
C GLU A 66 -11.22 -8.91 14.19
N LEU A 67 -9.98 -9.31 13.96
CA LEU A 67 -9.29 -10.30 14.77
C LEU A 67 -8.14 -9.67 15.54
N THR A 68 -8.12 -9.90 16.85
CA THR A 68 -7.02 -9.49 17.72
C THR A 68 -5.98 -10.59 17.80
N LEU A 69 -4.71 -10.24 17.57
CA LEU A 69 -3.58 -11.17 17.61
C LEU A 69 -2.47 -10.66 18.53
N PRO A 70 -1.78 -11.54 19.28
CA PRO A 70 -0.62 -11.16 20.07
C PRO A 70 0.48 -10.53 19.21
N ALA A 71 1.07 -9.44 19.71
CA ALA A 71 2.14 -8.70 19.06
C ALA A 71 3.16 -8.20 20.11
N PRO A 72 4.45 -8.07 19.73
CA PRO A 72 5.46 -7.51 20.62
C PRO A 72 5.11 -6.07 21.06
N PRO A 73 5.57 -5.62 22.25
CA PRO A 73 5.34 -4.27 22.74
C PRO A 73 5.73 -3.18 21.75
N VAL A 74 4.89 -2.15 21.64
CA VAL A 74 5.08 -1.02 20.71
C VAL A 74 6.46 -0.37 20.86
N ASP A 75 7.03 -0.31 22.06
CA ASP A 75 8.35 0.28 22.34
C ASP A 75 9.48 -0.32 21.48
N TYR A 76 9.36 -1.58 21.06
CA TYR A 76 10.35 -2.22 20.19
C TYR A 76 10.41 -1.60 18.79
N SER A 77 9.33 -0.97 18.34
CA SER A 77 9.23 -0.27 17.05
C SER A 77 9.59 1.22 17.15
N MET A 78 9.69 1.76 18.37
CA MET A 78 9.90 3.18 18.60
C MET A 78 11.38 3.56 18.65
N GLU A 79 12.29 2.61 18.87
CA GLU A 79 13.73 2.87 18.83
C GLU A 79 14.49 1.73 18.13
N PRO A 80 15.66 2.00 17.55
CA PRO A 80 16.52 0.95 17.03
C PRO A 80 16.91 -0.06 18.11
N GLY A 81 16.30 -1.25 18.09
CA GLY A 81 16.49 -2.28 19.10
C GLY A 81 17.13 -3.57 18.60
N ALA A 82 17.33 -4.50 19.54
CA ALA A 82 17.67 -5.90 19.30
C ALA A 82 16.47 -6.85 19.46
N ASN A 83 15.29 -6.32 19.73
CA ASN A 83 14.04 -7.09 19.81
C ASN A 83 13.22 -6.85 18.53
N LYS A 84 12.63 -7.91 17.97
CA LYS A 84 11.79 -7.81 16.77
C LYS A 84 10.48 -7.07 17.13
N PRO A 85 10.08 -6.03 16.38
CA PRO A 85 8.95 -5.18 16.76
C PRO A 85 7.57 -5.68 16.33
N TYR A 86 7.50 -6.82 15.64
CA TYR A 86 6.27 -7.39 15.10
C TYR A 86 6.25 -8.91 15.30
N ALA A 87 5.04 -9.47 15.35
CA ALA A 87 4.82 -10.91 15.26
C ALA A 87 4.54 -11.32 13.82
N GLU A 88 4.80 -12.59 13.49
CA GLU A 88 4.65 -13.16 12.15
C GLU A 88 3.62 -14.29 12.16
N TYR A 89 2.67 -14.19 11.23
CA TYR A 89 1.58 -15.14 11.07
C TYR A 89 1.49 -15.66 9.65
N THR A 90 1.02 -16.90 9.53
CA THR A 90 0.65 -17.51 8.25
C THR A 90 -0.85 -17.43 8.10
N ILE A 91 -1.31 -16.86 6.99
CA ILE A 91 -2.72 -16.73 6.65
C ILE A 91 -2.99 -17.65 5.45
N THR A 92 -3.90 -18.61 5.64
CA THR A 92 -4.33 -19.54 4.59
C THR A 92 -5.81 -19.30 4.29
N ILE A 93 -6.14 -19.09 3.02
CA ILE A 93 -7.50 -18.77 2.57
C ILE A 93 -7.92 -19.78 1.52
N THR A 94 -9.12 -20.35 1.70
CA THR A 94 -9.71 -21.33 0.79
C THR A 94 -11.16 -20.97 0.51
N ALA A 95 -11.58 -21.09 -0.75
CA ALA A 95 -12.96 -20.88 -1.15
C ALA A 95 -13.35 -21.88 -2.26
N PRO A 96 -14.60 -22.40 -2.26
CA PRO A 96 -15.06 -23.29 -3.32
C PRO A 96 -14.92 -22.66 -4.71
N GLY A 97 -14.29 -23.36 -5.65
CA GLY A 97 -14.09 -22.88 -7.01
C GLY A 97 -12.88 -21.95 -7.20
N PHE A 98 -12.05 -21.77 -6.17
CA PHE A 98 -10.85 -20.94 -6.22
C PHE A 98 -9.60 -21.74 -5.83
N GLU A 99 -8.45 -21.32 -6.33
CA GLU A 99 -7.15 -21.78 -5.86
C GLU A 99 -6.91 -21.27 -4.42
N PRO A 100 -6.33 -22.09 -3.52
CA PRO A 100 -5.96 -21.62 -2.19
C PRO A 100 -4.95 -20.47 -2.28
N PHE A 101 -5.11 -19.49 -1.40
CA PHE A 101 -4.14 -18.42 -1.20
C PHE A 101 -3.41 -18.66 0.13
N ARG A 102 -2.09 -18.56 0.14
CA ARG A 102 -1.31 -18.69 1.37
C ARG A 102 -0.18 -17.67 1.42
N VAL A 103 -0.10 -16.95 2.53
CA VAL A 103 0.99 -16.02 2.81
C VAL A 103 1.57 -16.32 4.19
N SER A 104 2.90 -16.38 4.28
CA SER A 104 3.68 -16.56 5.51
C SER A 104 4.47 -15.28 5.78
N GLY A 105 4.65 -14.94 7.05
CA GLY A 105 5.36 -13.75 7.50
C GLY A 105 4.47 -12.50 7.57
N ALA A 106 3.14 -12.64 7.62
CA ALA A 106 2.26 -11.47 7.77
C ALA A 106 2.53 -10.78 9.10
N GLU A 107 2.89 -9.50 9.04
CA GLU A 107 3.44 -8.76 10.17
C GLU A 107 2.31 -8.10 10.99
N ILE A 108 2.28 -8.35 12.31
CA ILE A 108 1.33 -7.70 13.23
C ILE A 108 2.12 -6.85 14.23
N PHE A 109 1.82 -5.56 14.27
CA PHE A 109 2.36 -4.60 15.24
C PHE A 109 1.35 -4.32 16.35
N SER A 110 1.86 -4.09 17.56
CA SER A 110 1.03 -3.69 18.70
C SER A 110 0.32 -2.37 18.44
N GLY A 111 -1.00 -2.34 18.66
CA GLY A 111 -1.83 -1.14 18.53
C GLY A 111 -2.17 -0.74 17.10
N GLU A 112 -1.73 -1.51 16.10
CA GLU A 112 -1.95 -1.23 14.68
C GLU A 112 -2.92 -2.23 14.06
N THR A 113 -3.63 -1.78 13.03
CA THR A 113 -4.50 -2.62 12.20
C THR A 113 -3.75 -3.05 10.94
N ALA A 114 -3.39 -4.33 10.87
CA ALA A 114 -2.88 -4.98 9.67
C ALA A 114 -4.03 -5.37 8.75
N ILE A 115 -3.87 -5.13 7.45
CA ILE A 115 -4.85 -5.43 6.41
C ILE A 115 -4.21 -6.41 5.42
N GLN A 116 -4.69 -7.65 5.41
CA GLN A 116 -4.33 -8.65 4.39
C GLN A 116 -5.38 -8.64 3.28
N ASN A 117 -5.01 -8.14 2.10
CA ASN A 117 -5.80 -8.32 0.90
C ASN A 117 -5.40 -9.62 0.21
N ALA A 118 -6.39 -10.39 -0.26
CA ALA A 118 -6.17 -11.61 -1.01
C ALA A 118 -7.13 -11.67 -2.21
N SER A 119 -6.54 -11.65 -3.40
CA SER A 119 -7.28 -11.88 -4.65
C SER A 119 -7.10 -13.32 -5.10
N LEU A 120 -8.18 -14.09 -5.09
CA LEU A 120 -8.15 -15.52 -5.40
C LEU A 120 -8.37 -15.74 -6.90
N LEU A 121 -7.54 -16.61 -7.47
CA LEU A 121 -7.70 -17.11 -8.84
C LEU A 121 -8.76 -18.22 -8.87
N PRO A 122 -9.63 -18.27 -9.90
CA PRO A 122 -10.53 -19.41 -10.08
C PRO A 122 -9.74 -20.71 -10.26
N ALA A 123 -10.24 -21.79 -9.67
CA ALA A 123 -9.60 -23.09 -9.77
C ALA A 123 -9.57 -23.57 -11.23
N SER A 124 -8.39 -23.89 -11.75
CA SER A 124 -8.24 -24.45 -13.09
C SER A 124 -8.34 -25.99 -13.05
N PRO A 125 -9.19 -26.63 -13.88
CA PRO A 125 -9.30 -28.09 -13.93
C PRO A 125 -8.04 -28.78 -14.50
N THR A 126 -7.13 -28.03 -15.13
CA THR A 126 -5.91 -28.55 -15.76
C THR A 126 -4.64 -28.39 -14.92
N ILE A 127 -4.69 -27.58 -13.86
CA ILE A 127 -3.55 -27.29 -12.99
C ILE A 127 -3.90 -27.83 -11.60
N SER A 128 -3.48 -29.06 -11.31
CA SER A 128 -3.34 -29.53 -9.94
C SER A 128 -2.04 -28.94 -9.39
N GLY A 129 -2.05 -27.65 -9.09
CA GLY A 129 -0.89 -26.92 -8.56
C GLY A 129 -0.92 -26.92 -7.04
N ASP A 130 0.24 -27.16 -6.42
CA ASP A 130 0.48 -26.78 -5.03
C ASP A 130 0.11 -25.30 -4.83
N THR A 131 -0.50 -24.99 -3.68
CA THR A 131 -0.83 -23.62 -3.27
C THR A 131 0.40 -22.71 -3.43
N GLU A 132 0.30 -21.63 -4.22
CA GLU A 132 1.36 -20.63 -4.29
C GLU A 132 1.54 -20.04 -2.88
N LEU A 133 2.71 -20.26 -2.29
CA LEU A 133 3.08 -19.72 -1.00
C LEU A 133 3.81 -18.40 -1.20
N TYR A 134 3.17 -17.30 -0.81
CA TYR A 134 3.84 -16.01 -0.71
C TYR A 134 4.60 -15.94 0.61
N VAL A 135 5.87 -15.54 0.55
CA VAL A 135 6.73 -15.39 1.74
C VAL A 135 7.09 -13.92 1.90
N ILE A 136 6.72 -13.35 3.03
CA ILE A 136 7.09 -12.00 3.44
C ILE A 136 8.41 -12.11 4.21
N PRO A 137 9.52 -11.59 3.68
CA PRO A 137 10.78 -11.55 4.42
C PRO A 137 10.74 -10.51 5.53
N ASP A 138 11.74 -10.52 6.43
CA ASP A 138 11.88 -9.54 7.50
C ASP A 138 11.75 -8.08 6.99
N HIS A 139 11.04 -7.24 7.73
CA HIS A 139 10.93 -5.80 7.47
C HIS A 139 12.31 -5.14 7.25
N THR A 140 12.42 -4.17 6.35
CA THR A 140 13.72 -3.56 5.96
C THR A 140 14.47 -2.88 7.12
N LEU A 141 13.76 -2.27 8.06
CA LEU A 141 14.34 -1.69 9.28
C LEU A 141 14.84 -2.73 10.32
N TRP A 142 14.51 -4.01 10.12
CA TRP A 142 14.89 -5.12 11.00
C TRP A 142 15.90 -6.07 10.33
N GLY A 143 15.62 -6.48 9.09
CA GLY A 143 16.45 -7.38 8.29
C GLY A 143 17.71 -6.72 7.72
N ASP A 144 18.59 -7.54 7.16
CA ASP A 144 19.79 -7.08 6.46
C ASP A 144 19.52 -6.96 4.96
N TYR A 145 19.67 -5.76 4.43
CA TYR A 145 19.37 -5.42 3.05
C TYR A 145 20.52 -4.62 2.44
N PRO A 146 20.84 -4.83 1.15
CA PRO A 146 21.88 -4.08 0.48
C PRO A 146 21.64 -2.56 0.57
N PRO A 147 22.71 -1.77 0.83
CA PRO A 147 22.60 -0.32 0.87
C PRO A 147 22.22 0.22 -0.51
N LYS A 148 21.48 1.34 -0.50
CA LYS A 148 21.03 2.01 -1.72
C LYS A 148 22.23 2.58 -2.50
N ILE A 149 22.25 2.35 -3.80
CA ILE A 149 23.24 2.90 -4.73
C ILE A 149 22.90 4.37 -4.95
N ALA A 150 23.85 5.26 -4.66
CA ALA A 150 23.64 6.69 -4.75
C ALA A 150 23.37 7.14 -6.19
N GLU A 151 22.35 7.97 -6.34
CA GLU A 151 21.99 8.59 -7.61
C GLU A 151 21.69 10.08 -7.43
N ASN A 152 21.84 10.84 -8.52
CA ASN A 152 21.47 12.25 -8.53
C ASN A 152 19.95 12.42 -8.34
N GLU A 153 19.57 13.40 -7.53
CA GLU A 153 18.17 13.73 -7.23
C GLU A 153 17.41 14.29 -8.45
N ILE A 154 18.13 14.88 -9.42
CA ILE A 154 17.62 15.38 -10.71
C ILE A 154 18.24 14.51 -11.81
N LYS A 155 17.40 13.90 -12.64
CA LYS A 155 17.84 13.10 -13.79
C LYS A 155 18.06 13.95 -15.02
N SER A 156 19.02 13.54 -15.85
CA SER A 156 19.14 14.07 -17.21
C SER A 156 17.90 13.69 -18.00
N ILE A 157 17.35 14.64 -18.76
CA ILE A 157 16.18 14.46 -19.63
C ILE A 157 16.55 14.56 -21.12
N ASP A 158 17.84 14.69 -21.43
CA ASP A 158 18.36 14.94 -22.78
C ASP A 158 18.72 13.65 -23.55
N GLU A 159 18.54 12.47 -22.94
CA GLU A 159 18.92 11.20 -23.58
C GLU A 159 17.82 10.70 -24.54
N THR A 160 18.27 10.33 -25.74
CA THR A 160 17.52 10.11 -26.99
C THR A 160 16.65 8.84 -27.05
N GLY A 161 16.11 8.40 -25.92
CA GLY A 161 15.09 7.34 -25.83
C GLY A 161 13.69 7.93 -25.69
N GLU A 162 12.64 7.17 -25.96
CA GLU A 162 11.26 7.66 -26.00
C GLU A 162 10.78 8.41 -24.72
N ILE A 163 10.12 9.55 -24.97
CA ILE A 163 9.10 10.24 -24.15
C ILE A 163 9.42 10.43 -22.66
N VAL A 164 10.11 11.53 -22.32
CA VAL A 164 9.93 12.15 -20.99
C VAL A 164 8.53 12.77 -20.94
N LEU A 165 7.78 12.50 -19.88
CA LEU A 165 6.46 13.07 -19.71
C LEU A 165 6.56 14.60 -19.63
N SER A 166 5.65 15.32 -20.30
CA SER A 166 5.61 16.79 -20.26
C SER A 166 5.06 17.35 -18.93
N ARG A 167 4.49 16.49 -18.09
CA ARG A 167 3.93 16.80 -16.78
C ARG A 167 3.91 15.56 -15.89
N VAL A 168 3.84 15.77 -14.58
CA VAL A 168 3.70 14.68 -13.61
C VAL A 168 2.31 14.07 -13.69
N VAL A 169 2.23 12.76 -13.86
CA VAL A 169 0.99 11.99 -13.93
C VAL A 169 1.04 10.90 -12.88
N ILE A 170 -0.03 10.72 -12.11
CA ILE A 170 -0.18 9.53 -11.28
C ILE A 170 -0.55 8.37 -12.21
N PRO A 171 0.31 7.36 -12.38
CA PRO A 171 0.00 6.24 -13.25
C PRO A 171 -1.10 5.38 -12.65
N GLU A 172 -1.79 4.64 -13.50
CA GLU A 172 -2.78 3.67 -13.05
C GLU A 172 -2.08 2.47 -12.37
N TYR A 173 -1.05 1.94 -13.05
CA TYR A 173 -0.25 0.82 -12.60
C TYR A 173 1.24 1.16 -12.57
N ILE A 174 1.94 0.56 -11.62
CA ILE A 174 3.40 0.43 -11.59
C ILE A 174 3.74 -0.99 -12.02
N VAL A 175 4.58 -1.12 -13.04
CA VAL A 175 5.16 -2.42 -13.43
C VAL A 175 6.41 -2.64 -12.57
N VAL A 176 6.28 -3.50 -11.56
CA VAL A 176 7.34 -3.81 -10.59
C VAL A 176 8.10 -5.04 -11.04
N HIS A 177 9.39 -4.90 -11.32
CA HIS A 177 10.29 -6.00 -11.56
C HIS A 177 10.79 -6.58 -10.24
N ASN A 178 10.46 -7.84 -9.94
CA ASN A 178 10.69 -8.43 -8.63
C ASN A 178 12.13 -8.93 -8.40
N GLY A 179 13.12 -8.08 -8.69
CA GLY A 179 14.54 -8.39 -8.58
C GLY A 179 15.41 -7.20 -8.96
N PRO A 180 16.75 -7.32 -8.91
CA PRO A 180 17.63 -6.30 -9.46
C PRO A 180 17.45 -6.20 -10.99
N PRO A 181 17.74 -5.05 -11.64
CA PRO A 181 17.52 -4.86 -13.08
C PRO A 181 18.22 -5.88 -14.00
N SER A 182 19.25 -6.56 -13.50
CA SER A 182 20.00 -7.57 -14.24
C SER A 182 19.32 -8.94 -14.24
N ASP A 183 18.37 -9.20 -13.34
CA ASP A 183 17.72 -10.51 -13.18
C ASP A 183 16.53 -10.67 -14.14
N ARG A 184 16.84 -11.09 -15.37
CA ARG A 184 15.82 -11.33 -16.40
C ARG A 184 14.86 -12.49 -16.09
N SER A 185 15.10 -13.26 -15.04
CA SER A 185 14.20 -14.34 -14.61
C SER A 185 13.17 -13.88 -13.59
N ALA A 186 13.34 -12.69 -13.02
CA ALA A 186 12.40 -12.16 -12.05
C ALA A 186 11.05 -11.84 -12.69
N LYS A 187 9.97 -12.11 -11.96
CA LYS A 187 8.60 -11.87 -12.40
C LYS A 187 8.27 -10.38 -12.30
N ASP A 188 7.58 -9.87 -13.31
CA ASP A 188 7.00 -8.53 -13.31
C ASP A 188 5.57 -8.56 -12.79
N TYR A 189 5.22 -7.55 -11.98
CA TYR A 189 3.89 -7.40 -11.39
C TYR A 189 3.28 -6.06 -11.80
N TYR A 190 2.02 -6.09 -12.24
CA TYR A 190 1.23 -4.91 -12.54
C TYR A 190 0.43 -4.53 -11.31
N VAL A 191 0.90 -3.52 -10.58
CA VAL A 191 0.35 -3.16 -9.26
C VAL A 191 -0.29 -1.79 -9.33
N PRO A 192 -1.55 -1.60 -8.88
CA PRO A 192 -2.15 -0.28 -8.81
C PRO A 192 -1.24 0.68 -8.05
N TYR A 193 -1.07 1.92 -8.54
CA TYR A 193 -0.09 2.85 -7.97
C TYR A 193 -0.24 3.02 -6.45
N ARG A 194 -1.46 3.21 -5.96
CA ARG A 194 -1.73 3.37 -4.53
C ARG A 194 -1.35 2.13 -3.72
N ASP A 195 -1.66 0.94 -4.24
CA ASP A 195 -1.31 -0.32 -3.58
C ASP A 195 0.20 -0.55 -3.56
N TYR A 196 0.90 -0.15 -4.64
CA TYR A 196 2.36 -0.15 -4.67
C TYR A 196 2.95 0.73 -3.57
N ILE A 197 2.47 1.97 -3.42
CA ILE A 197 2.97 2.89 -2.38
C ILE A 197 2.66 2.36 -0.97
N LYS A 198 1.45 1.84 -0.72
CA LYS A 198 1.08 1.24 0.57
C LYS A 198 1.97 0.05 0.93
N ASN A 199 2.25 -0.80 -0.05
CA ASN A 199 3.13 -1.97 0.10
C ASN A 199 4.55 -1.55 0.43
N VAL A 200 5.12 -0.62 -0.34
CA VAL A 200 6.47 -0.09 -0.13
C VAL A 200 6.57 0.59 1.22
N ALA A 201 5.68 1.52 1.54
CA ALA A 201 5.69 2.23 2.81
C ALA A 201 5.63 1.24 3.97
N SER A 202 4.70 0.29 3.92
CA SER A 202 4.57 -0.72 4.96
C SER A 202 5.78 -1.67 5.03
N SER A 203 6.66 -1.72 4.02
CA SER A 203 7.89 -2.56 3.99
C SER A 203 9.14 -1.78 4.42
N GLU A 204 9.08 -0.45 4.30
CA GLU A 204 10.20 0.48 4.47
C GLU A 204 10.13 1.22 5.81
N ILE A 205 8.94 1.42 6.37
CA ILE A 205 8.73 2.13 7.65
C ILE A 205 7.73 1.41 8.54
N TYR A 206 7.90 1.54 9.86
CA TYR A 206 6.95 1.00 10.81
C TYR A 206 5.69 1.86 10.90
N SER A 207 4.54 1.20 10.93
CA SER A 207 3.21 1.81 11.00
C SER A 207 2.93 2.54 12.32
N THR A 208 3.62 2.14 13.39
CA THR A 208 3.52 2.71 14.74
C THR A 208 4.12 4.11 14.88
N TRP A 209 4.79 4.61 13.85
CA TRP A 209 5.50 5.90 13.91
C TRP A 209 4.53 7.09 13.85
N PRO A 210 4.95 8.27 14.37
CA PRO A 210 4.11 9.47 14.32
C PRO A 210 3.63 9.79 12.90
N GLU A 211 2.40 10.28 12.77
CA GLU A 211 1.79 10.56 11.47
C GLU A 211 2.64 11.48 10.58
N ALA A 212 3.26 12.52 11.14
CA ALA A 212 4.16 13.41 10.40
C ALA A 212 5.40 12.67 9.85
N THR A 213 5.89 11.65 10.57
CA THR A 213 6.97 10.76 10.11
C THR A 213 6.49 9.89 8.96
N LEU A 214 5.31 9.28 9.08
CA LEU A 214 4.71 8.49 8.00
C LEU A 214 4.53 9.33 6.73
N GLN A 215 3.93 10.53 6.86
CA GLN A 215 3.76 11.48 5.77
C GLN A 215 5.09 11.86 5.09
N ALA A 216 6.13 12.20 5.86
CA ALA A 216 7.44 12.55 5.29
C ALA A 216 8.05 11.40 4.48
N ASN A 217 8.03 10.18 5.02
CA ASN A 217 8.57 9.00 4.35
C ASN A 217 7.73 8.60 3.12
N ILE A 218 6.41 8.63 3.22
CA ILE A 218 5.50 8.33 2.10
C ILE A 218 5.68 9.37 0.97
N LEU A 219 5.84 10.66 1.28
CA LEU A 219 6.15 11.68 0.28
C LEU A 219 7.49 11.40 -0.44
N ALA A 220 8.51 10.94 0.29
CA ALA A 220 9.78 10.56 -0.30
C ALA A 220 9.65 9.31 -1.21
N ILE A 221 8.89 8.30 -0.79
CA ILE A 221 8.58 7.11 -1.60
C ILE A 221 7.84 7.53 -2.87
N GLN A 222 6.77 8.31 -2.75
CA GLN A 222 5.96 8.77 -3.89
C GLN A 222 6.78 9.61 -4.88
N SER A 223 7.59 10.55 -4.37
CA SER A 223 8.42 11.39 -5.23
C SER A 223 9.48 10.58 -5.98
N PHE A 224 10.11 9.60 -5.31
CA PHE A 224 11.02 8.66 -5.97
C PHE A 224 10.30 7.86 -7.07
N THR A 225 9.14 7.27 -6.76
CA THR A 225 8.38 6.46 -7.72
C THR A 225 7.93 7.29 -8.91
N LEU A 226 7.41 8.50 -8.68
CA LEU A 226 6.96 9.39 -9.75
C LEU A 226 8.14 9.94 -10.55
N ASN A 227 9.35 10.05 -9.98
CA ASN A 227 10.56 10.34 -10.77
C ASN A 227 10.83 9.21 -11.78
N ARG A 228 10.81 7.94 -11.33
CA ARG A 228 11.01 6.77 -12.23
C ARG A 228 10.00 6.73 -13.36
N VAL A 229 8.74 7.05 -13.07
CA VAL A 229 7.65 7.16 -14.05
C VAL A 229 7.91 8.33 -15.01
N PHE A 230 8.14 9.53 -14.49
CA PHE A 230 8.28 10.76 -15.28
C PHE A 230 9.45 10.69 -16.27
N THR A 231 10.59 10.15 -15.82
CA THR A 231 11.80 10.06 -16.64
C THR A 231 11.85 8.77 -17.47
N GLU A 232 10.82 7.92 -17.35
CA GLU A 232 10.80 6.56 -17.91
C GLU A 232 12.13 5.82 -17.68
N TRP A 233 12.66 5.89 -16.46
CA TRP A 233 14.08 5.65 -16.17
C TRP A 233 14.62 4.31 -16.69
N TYR A 234 13.84 3.24 -16.50
CA TYR A 234 14.21 1.90 -16.94
C TYR A 234 13.86 1.68 -18.42
N ARG A 235 12.77 2.26 -18.93
CA ARG A 235 12.40 2.14 -20.36
C ARG A 235 13.39 2.82 -21.27
N ASN A 236 13.90 3.98 -20.87
CA ASN A 236 15.01 4.66 -21.55
C ASN A 236 16.33 3.89 -21.53
N LYS A 237 16.41 2.78 -20.78
CA LYS A 237 17.54 1.86 -20.74
C LYS A 237 17.25 0.50 -21.39
N GLY A 238 16.12 0.39 -22.10
CA GLY A 238 15.74 -0.81 -22.83
C GLY A 238 15.04 -1.88 -21.98
N TYR A 239 14.52 -1.52 -20.81
CA TYR A 239 13.65 -2.39 -20.00
C TYR A 239 12.17 -2.08 -20.26
N ASP A 240 11.27 -2.98 -19.90
CA ASP A 240 9.81 -2.84 -20.06
C ASP A 240 9.07 -2.54 -18.74
N PHE A 241 9.78 -2.64 -17.61
CA PHE A 241 9.24 -2.31 -16.28
C PHE A 241 9.47 -0.85 -15.87
N THR A 242 8.75 -0.44 -14.82
CA THR A 242 8.78 0.94 -14.29
C THR A 242 9.81 1.09 -13.18
N ILE A 243 9.92 0.10 -12.30
CA ILE A 243 10.74 0.15 -11.08
C ILE A 243 11.06 -1.28 -10.62
N THR A 244 12.10 -1.45 -9.81
CA THR A 244 12.50 -2.74 -9.21
C THR A 244 12.06 -2.88 -7.75
N SER A 245 12.03 -4.11 -7.23
CA SER A 245 11.83 -4.42 -5.81
C SER A 245 13.15 -4.50 -5.00
N SER A 246 14.27 -4.13 -5.62
CA SER A 246 15.61 -4.21 -5.02
C SER A 246 15.93 -2.94 -4.24
N THR A 247 16.21 -3.07 -2.93
CA THR A 247 16.57 -1.94 -2.04
C THR A 247 17.81 -1.17 -2.49
N ALA A 248 18.72 -1.86 -3.19
CA ALA A 248 19.93 -1.26 -3.76
C ALA A 248 19.61 -0.23 -4.84
N TYR A 249 18.57 -0.47 -5.64
CA TYR A 249 18.24 0.36 -6.80
C TYR A 249 17.03 1.27 -6.56
N ASP A 250 15.97 0.70 -5.98
CA ASP A 250 14.68 1.36 -5.80
C ASP A 250 14.13 1.07 -4.40
N HIS A 251 12.92 0.52 -4.27
CA HIS A 251 12.25 0.27 -3.01
C HIS A 251 12.09 -1.22 -2.74
N LYS A 252 11.99 -1.61 -1.47
CA LYS A 252 11.46 -2.93 -1.13
C LYS A 252 9.96 -2.95 -1.41
N TRP A 253 9.57 -3.81 -2.35
CA TRP A 253 8.19 -4.19 -2.59
C TRP A 253 8.08 -5.71 -2.48
N ILE A 254 7.01 -6.21 -1.86
CA ILE A 254 6.84 -7.64 -1.58
C ILE A 254 5.46 -8.09 -2.07
N PRO A 255 5.36 -9.08 -2.98
CA PRO A 255 4.07 -9.58 -3.45
C PRO A 255 3.16 -10.02 -2.30
N ASN A 256 1.89 -9.62 -2.35
CA ASN A 256 0.81 -10.09 -1.46
C ASN A 256 1.04 -9.89 0.05
N ARG A 257 1.98 -9.05 0.46
CA ARG A 257 2.12 -8.73 1.88
C ARG A 257 0.96 -7.90 2.41
N ASN A 258 0.72 -8.01 3.71
CA ASN A 258 -0.21 -7.14 4.40
C ASN A 258 0.32 -5.70 4.45
N VAL A 259 -0.62 -4.75 4.57
CA VAL A 259 -0.35 -3.31 4.76
C VAL A 259 -0.98 -2.86 6.08
N PHE A 260 -0.74 -1.62 6.49
CA PHE A 260 -1.30 -1.09 7.74
C PHE A 260 -2.30 0.04 7.49
N GLU A 261 -3.33 0.13 8.32
CA GLU A 261 -4.38 1.15 8.21
C GLU A 261 -3.82 2.57 8.33
N SER A 262 -2.96 2.82 9.33
CA SER A 262 -2.27 4.10 9.54
C SER A 262 -1.51 4.57 8.29
N ILE A 263 -0.73 3.68 7.68
CA ILE A 263 -0.01 3.94 6.42
C ILE A 263 -0.99 4.14 5.26
N SER A 264 -2.01 3.29 5.16
CA SER A 264 -2.99 3.34 4.08
C SER A 264 -3.75 4.66 4.07
N ASN A 265 -4.13 5.16 5.24
CA ASN A 265 -4.82 6.44 5.42
C ASN A 265 -3.95 7.61 4.93
N VAL A 266 -2.67 7.63 5.30
CA VAL A 266 -1.74 8.65 4.82
C VAL A 266 -1.59 8.57 3.30
N VAL A 267 -1.32 7.38 2.74
CA VAL A 267 -1.20 7.23 1.27
C VAL A 267 -2.45 7.73 0.57
N ASP A 268 -3.64 7.36 1.05
CA ASP A 268 -4.90 7.75 0.43
C ASP A 268 -5.20 9.25 0.53
N GLU A 269 -4.65 9.94 1.53
CA GLU A 269 -4.71 11.39 1.65
C GLU A 269 -3.77 12.10 0.66
N ILE A 270 -2.56 11.60 0.46
CA ILE A 270 -1.48 12.33 -0.23
C ILE A 270 -0.99 11.67 -1.52
N PHE A 271 -1.69 10.69 -2.09
CA PHE A 271 -1.22 9.94 -3.28
C PHE A 271 -0.95 10.82 -4.52
N SER A 272 -1.58 11.98 -4.62
CA SER A 272 -1.34 12.94 -5.70
C SER A 272 -0.15 13.87 -5.44
N ASN A 273 0.46 13.79 -4.25
CA ASN A 273 1.54 14.67 -3.83
C ASN A 273 2.92 14.10 -4.08
N TYR A 274 3.84 14.98 -4.41
CA TYR A 274 5.25 14.66 -4.65
C TYR A 274 6.14 15.82 -4.26
N LEU A 275 7.44 15.59 -4.19
CA LEU A 275 8.43 16.57 -3.77
C LEU A 275 9.01 17.28 -4.98
N SER A 276 9.13 18.60 -4.88
CA SER A 276 9.55 19.48 -5.98
C SER A 276 10.55 20.54 -5.51
N ARG A 277 11.29 21.07 -6.49
CA ARG A 277 12.16 22.25 -6.33
C ARG A 277 11.83 23.33 -7.36
N PRO A 278 12.05 24.62 -7.06
CA PRO A 278 11.86 25.70 -8.01
C PRO A 278 12.67 25.47 -9.29
N GLY A 279 12.02 25.58 -10.44
CA GLY A 279 12.67 25.42 -11.75
C GLY A 279 12.95 23.97 -12.17
N VAL A 280 12.54 22.97 -11.39
CA VAL A 280 12.68 21.54 -11.73
C VAL A 280 11.31 20.97 -12.10
N LEU A 281 11.20 20.42 -13.32
CA LEU A 281 9.94 19.87 -13.84
C LEU A 281 9.61 18.47 -13.29
N GLN A 282 10.62 17.64 -13.09
CA GLN A 282 10.46 16.27 -12.61
C GLN A 282 10.25 16.23 -11.08
N PRO A 283 9.52 15.23 -10.55
CA PRO A 283 9.57 14.91 -9.12
C PRO A 283 11.01 14.66 -8.70
N ILE A 284 11.38 15.05 -7.48
CA ILE A 284 12.73 14.84 -6.99
C ILE A 284 12.94 13.35 -6.69
N LEU A 285 14.03 12.75 -7.18
CA LEU A 285 14.43 11.39 -6.79
C LEU A 285 14.95 11.42 -5.35
N THR A 286 14.04 11.25 -4.39
CA THR A 286 14.33 11.28 -2.96
C THR A 286 14.76 9.92 -2.46
N GLN A 287 16.04 9.61 -2.65
CA GLN A 287 16.66 8.49 -1.96
C GLN A 287 16.64 8.72 -0.44
N TYR A 288 16.61 7.61 0.30
CA TYR A 288 16.62 7.54 1.76
C TYR A 288 17.35 6.28 2.23
N CYS A 289 17.71 6.23 3.50
CA CYS A 289 18.32 5.06 4.15
C CYS A 289 17.78 4.88 5.58
N ASP A 290 18.10 3.76 6.23
CA ASP A 290 17.66 3.50 7.60
C ASP A 290 18.20 4.55 8.60
N GLY A 291 19.46 4.98 8.45
CA GLY A 291 20.20 5.81 9.41
C GLY A 291 20.69 5.08 10.64
N LYS A 292 20.51 3.75 10.72
CA LYS A 292 20.98 2.89 11.80
C LYS A 292 22.21 2.10 11.34
N ASN A 293 22.03 1.26 10.33
CA ASN A 293 23.11 0.45 9.77
C ASN A 293 23.85 1.19 8.64
N VAL A 294 23.16 2.11 7.97
CA VAL A 294 23.70 2.93 6.87
C VAL A 294 23.57 4.41 7.22
N THR A 295 24.65 5.18 7.07
CA THR A 295 24.61 6.64 7.19
C THR A 295 24.43 7.26 5.81
N CYS A 296 23.41 8.11 5.64
CA CYS A 296 23.16 8.82 4.40
C CYS A 296 23.30 10.35 4.58
N PRO A 297 24.44 10.96 4.20
CA PRO A 297 24.74 12.35 4.53
C PRO A 297 23.86 13.38 3.81
N ASN A 298 23.24 13.03 2.68
CA ASN A 298 22.46 13.95 1.85
C ASN A 298 21.00 13.51 1.68
N TRP A 299 20.58 12.46 2.38
CA TRP A 299 19.25 11.87 2.22
C TRP A 299 18.55 11.81 3.57
N MET A 300 17.24 11.68 3.53
CA MET A 300 16.48 11.40 4.74
C MET A 300 16.90 10.06 5.35
N SER A 301 17.18 10.10 6.65
CA SER A 301 17.28 8.91 7.48
C SER A 301 15.88 8.56 7.99
N GLN A 302 15.46 7.30 7.86
CA GLN A 302 14.16 6.84 8.37
C GLN A 302 14.10 6.99 9.90
N TRP A 303 15.08 6.48 10.64
CA TRP A 303 15.12 6.65 12.10
C TRP A 303 15.31 8.11 12.54
N GLY A 304 16.09 8.89 11.81
CA GLY A 304 16.23 10.33 12.07
C GLY A 304 14.93 11.10 11.84
N SER A 305 14.18 10.75 10.79
CA SER A 305 12.85 11.31 10.52
C SER A 305 11.87 10.99 11.65
N LYS A 306 11.92 9.76 12.18
CA LYS A 306 11.12 9.35 13.34
C LYS A 306 11.43 10.20 14.57
N SER A 307 12.72 10.42 14.87
CA SER A 307 13.15 11.27 15.99
C SER A 307 12.68 12.73 15.86
N LEU A 308 12.65 13.26 14.63
CA LEU A 308 12.09 14.60 14.40
C LEU A 308 10.57 14.62 14.58
N GLY A 309 9.86 13.58 14.12
CA GLY A 309 8.42 13.42 14.36
C GLY A 309 8.07 13.36 15.84
N ASP A 310 8.84 12.62 16.66
CA ASP A 310 8.65 12.58 18.12
C ASP A 310 8.79 13.97 18.78
N ARG A 311 9.59 14.85 18.16
CA ARG A 311 9.80 16.24 18.60
C ARG A 311 8.72 17.20 18.09
N GLY A 312 7.70 16.69 17.39
CA GLY A 312 6.57 17.48 16.89
C GLY A 312 6.84 18.22 15.58
N TYR A 313 7.87 17.83 14.82
CA TYR A 313 8.11 18.42 13.49
C TYR A 313 7.02 17.95 12.52
N THR A 314 6.55 18.87 11.68
CA THR A 314 5.65 18.54 10.57
C THR A 314 6.39 17.80 9.45
N ALA A 315 5.66 17.09 8.58
CA ALA A 315 6.26 16.34 7.48
C ALA A 315 7.17 17.21 6.59
N ILE A 316 6.77 18.45 6.27
CA ILE A 316 7.58 19.36 5.47
C ILE A 316 8.82 19.88 6.21
N GLU A 317 8.75 20.06 7.53
CA GLU A 317 9.92 20.45 8.33
C GLU A 317 10.93 19.31 8.42
N ILE A 318 10.47 18.06 8.56
CA ILE A 318 11.30 16.86 8.47
C ILE A 318 12.00 16.81 7.11
N LEU A 319 11.25 16.92 6.01
CA LEU A 319 11.82 16.87 4.67
C LEU A 319 12.82 18.01 4.40
N ARG A 320 12.52 19.23 4.83
CA ARG A 320 13.43 20.38 4.68
C ARG A 320 14.67 20.28 5.55
N ASN A 321 14.62 19.52 6.65
CA ASN A 321 15.81 19.22 7.46
C ASN A 321 16.86 18.47 6.66
N TYR A 322 16.44 17.55 5.79
CA TYR A 322 17.34 16.71 4.98
C TYR A 322 17.60 17.29 3.58
N TYR A 323 16.58 17.82 2.91
CA TYR A 323 16.65 18.23 1.51
C TYR A 323 16.76 19.75 1.29
N GLY A 324 16.83 20.53 2.37
CA GLY A 324 16.98 21.97 2.36
C GLY A 324 15.66 22.75 2.18
N SER A 325 15.71 24.05 2.44
CA SER A 325 14.53 24.93 2.51
C SER A 325 13.80 25.14 1.18
N SER A 326 14.46 24.88 0.04
CA SER A 326 13.84 24.99 -1.29
C SER A 326 12.89 23.83 -1.62
N MET A 327 12.88 22.77 -0.81
CA MET A 327 11.94 21.66 -0.98
C MET A 327 10.51 22.09 -0.63
N TYR A 328 9.55 21.72 -1.47
CA TYR A 328 8.13 21.88 -1.20
C TYR A 328 7.32 20.70 -1.71
N ILE A 329 6.13 20.51 -1.12
CA ILE A 329 5.16 19.51 -1.54
C ILE A 329 4.35 20.11 -2.69
N ASN A 330 4.34 19.43 -3.82
CA ASN A 330 3.55 19.76 -4.99
C ASN A 330 2.44 18.72 -5.18
N ALA A 331 1.53 18.96 -6.11
CA ALA A 331 0.43 18.05 -6.44
C ALA A 331 0.22 17.98 -7.96
N THR A 332 -0.40 16.89 -8.42
CA THR A 332 -0.93 16.79 -9.79
C THR A 332 -2.40 16.36 -9.74
N ASP A 333 -3.20 16.91 -10.64
CA ASP A 333 -4.61 16.54 -10.86
C ASP A 333 -4.76 15.53 -12.01
N VAL A 334 -3.66 15.18 -12.68
CA VAL A 334 -3.61 14.23 -13.79
C VAL A 334 -3.37 12.82 -13.25
N ILE A 335 -4.45 12.06 -13.16
CA ILE A 335 -4.45 10.68 -12.65
C ILE A 335 -4.95 9.77 -13.77
N SER A 336 -4.15 8.78 -14.14
CA SER A 336 -4.49 7.80 -15.17
C SER A 336 -5.43 6.73 -14.62
N GLY A 337 -6.25 6.16 -15.50
CA GLY A 337 -7.08 4.99 -15.17
C GLY A 337 -8.35 5.26 -14.37
N ILE A 338 -8.66 6.52 -14.08
CA ILE A 338 -9.90 6.93 -13.41
C ILE A 338 -10.87 7.61 -14.39
N PRO A 339 -12.20 7.52 -14.15
CA PRO A 339 -13.17 8.16 -15.03
C PRO A 339 -13.13 9.69 -15.00
N SER A 340 -12.86 10.28 -13.82
CA SER A 340 -12.79 11.74 -13.66
C SER A 340 -12.08 12.16 -12.38
N SER A 341 -11.32 13.25 -12.45
CA SER A 341 -10.65 13.85 -11.30
C SER A 341 -11.63 14.50 -10.32
N TYR A 342 -11.21 14.58 -9.05
CA TYR A 342 -11.93 15.25 -7.98
C TYR A 342 -12.22 16.72 -8.35
N PRO A 343 -13.44 17.23 -8.12
CA PRO A 343 -13.84 18.58 -8.57
C PRO A 343 -13.17 19.74 -7.82
N GLY A 344 -12.29 19.47 -6.85
CA GLY A 344 -11.60 20.50 -6.05
C GLY A 344 -12.36 20.95 -4.80
N SER A 345 -13.63 20.59 -4.65
CA SER A 345 -14.45 20.83 -3.47
C SER A 345 -15.31 19.61 -3.13
N PRO A 346 -15.59 19.34 -1.85
CA PRO A 346 -16.35 18.16 -1.45
C PRO A 346 -17.81 18.26 -1.90
N LEU A 347 -18.44 17.12 -2.20
CA LEU A 347 -19.87 17.03 -2.48
C LEU A 347 -20.65 16.62 -1.23
N ARG A 348 -21.79 17.26 -0.98
CA ARG A 348 -22.65 17.06 0.19
C ARG A 348 -24.10 17.44 -0.09
N VAL A 349 -24.97 17.19 0.88
CA VAL A 349 -26.40 17.51 0.78
C VAL A 349 -26.63 18.95 0.32
N GLY A 350 -27.42 19.11 -0.73
CA GLY A 350 -27.73 20.40 -1.37
C GLY A 350 -26.91 20.70 -2.63
N ASP A 351 -25.81 20.01 -2.85
CA ASP A 351 -25.04 20.13 -4.09
C ASP A 351 -25.77 19.48 -5.27
N SER A 352 -25.51 19.97 -6.48
CA SER A 352 -26.08 19.40 -7.70
C SER A 352 -25.17 19.58 -8.91
N GLY A 353 -25.39 18.78 -9.95
CA GLY A 353 -24.68 18.86 -11.23
C GLY A 353 -24.05 17.53 -11.65
N ASP A 354 -23.24 17.59 -12.72
CA ASP A 354 -22.71 16.39 -13.37
C ASP A 354 -21.78 15.57 -12.46
N LYS A 355 -21.05 16.23 -11.56
CA LYS A 355 -20.17 15.55 -10.59
C LYS A 355 -20.96 14.74 -9.55
N VAL A 356 -22.13 15.24 -9.14
CA VAL A 356 -23.05 14.49 -8.27
C VAL A 356 -23.62 13.30 -9.04
N ARG A 357 -24.13 13.54 -10.26
CA ARG A 357 -24.68 12.47 -11.12
C ARG A 357 -23.65 11.37 -11.37
N GLN A 358 -22.39 11.75 -11.57
CA GLN A 358 -21.30 10.82 -11.77
C GLN A 358 -21.09 9.91 -10.55
N ILE A 359 -21.03 10.48 -9.33
CA ILE A 359 -20.89 9.67 -8.12
C ILE A 359 -22.11 8.77 -7.89
N GLN A 360 -23.31 9.27 -8.16
CA GLN A 360 -24.53 8.45 -8.08
C GLN A 360 -24.45 7.23 -9.02
N ALA A 361 -24.03 7.45 -10.28
CA ALA A 361 -23.85 6.36 -11.25
C ALA A 361 -22.78 5.36 -10.81
N GLN A 362 -21.64 5.85 -10.31
CA GLN A 362 -20.57 4.98 -9.81
C GLN A 362 -21.02 4.16 -8.59
N LEU A 363 -21.70 4.78 -7.61
CA LEU A 363 -22.25 4.08 -6.45
C LEU A 363 -23.27 3.00 -6.85
N ASN A 364 -24.13 3.28 -7.83
CA ASN A 364 -25.08 2.30 -8.34
C ASN A 364 -24.38 1.09 -8.98
N VAL A 365 -23.31 1.29 -9.75
CA VAL A 365 -22.52 0.17 -10.30
C VAL A 365 -21.82 -0.61 -9.19
N ILE A 366 -21.26 0.08 -8.19
CA ILE A 366 -20.61 -0.56 -7.04
C ILE A 366 -21.63 -1.38 -6.25
N SER A 367 -22.86 -0.91 -6.11
CA SER A 367 -23.93 -1.62 -5.37
C SER A 367 -24.25 -3.02 -5.93
N ASP A 368 -23.96 -3.28 -7.22
CA ASP A 368 -24.14 -4.61 -7.82
C ASP A 368 -23.15 -5.66 -7.27
N ALA A 369 -21.99 -5.21 -6.75
CA ALA A 369 -21.01 -6.04 -6.05
C ALA A 369 -21.09 -5.89 -4.53
N TYR A 370 -21.60 -4.75 -4.03
CA TYR A 370 -21.75 -4.42 -2.62
C TYR A 370 -23.22 -4.06 -2.30
N PRO A 371 -24.14 -5.04 -2.22
CA PRO A 371 -25.59 -4.78 -2.15
C PRO A 371 -26.08 -4.08 -0.89
N LEU A 372 -25.22 -3.94 0.13
CA LEU A 372 -25.50 -3.12 1.31
C LEU A 372 -25.59 -1.63 0.95
N ILE A 373 -24.91 -1.18 -0.11
CA ILE A 373 -25.00 0.18 -0.61
C ILE A 373 -26.36 0.36 -1.29
N PRO A 374 -27.24 1.25 -0.81
CA PRO A 374 -28.52 1.51 -1.44
C PRO A 374 -28.36 2.00 -2.88
N LYS A 375 -29.22 1.50 -3.79
CA LYS A 375 -29.37 2.11 -5.12
C LYS A 375 -30.09 3.44 -4.99
N ILE A 376 -29.63 4.44 -5.73
CA ILE A 376 -30.11 5.81 -5.67
C ILE A 376 -30.45 6.35 -7.06
N ALA A 377 -31.28 7.39 -7.11
CA ALA A 377 -31.56 8.08 -8.37
C ALA A 377 -30.31 8.79 -8.88
N GLU A 378 -30.00 8.64 -10.18
CA GLU A 378 -28.92 9.38 -10.86
C GLU A 378 -29.47 10.70 -11.40
N ASP A 379 -30.08 11.51 -10.53
CA ASP A 379 -30.74 12.77 -10.89
C ASP A 379 -29.79 13.98 -10.89
N GLY A 380 -28.57 13.79 -10.37
CA GLY A 380 -27.58 14.84 -10.20
C GLY A 380 -27.85 15.76 -9.02
N ILE A 381 -28.68 15.36 -8.05
CA ILE A 381 -29.01 16.10 -6.84
C ILE A 381 -28.52 15.32 -5.62
N PHE A 382 -27.67 15.93 -4.81
CA PHE A 382 -27.15 15.28 -3.61
C PHE A 382 -28.19 15.44 -2.49
N GLY A 383 -29.14 14.51 -2.44
CA GLY A 383 -30.18 14.44 -1.41
C GLY A 383 -29.83 13.49 -0.25
N PRO A 384 -30.73 13.33 0.73
CA PRO A 384 -30.56 12.42 1.86
C PRO A 384 -30.27 10.96 1.46
N GLU A 385 -30.87 10.48 0.36
CA GLU A 385 -30.62 9.12 -0.15
C GLU A 385 -29.18 8.95 -0.66
N THR A 386 -28.64 9.98 -1.34
CA THR A 386 -27.24 9.97 -1.78
C THR A 386 -26.30 10.02 -0.56
N GLU A 387 -26.62 10.83 0.46
CA GLU A 387 -25.85 10.87 1.70
C GLU A 387 -25.81 9.52 2.42
N GLU A 388 -26.95 8.82 2.50
CA GLU A 388 -27.03 7.47 3.10
C GLU A 388 -26.17 6.46 2.33
N ALA A 389 -26.24 6.47 0.99
CA ALA A 389 -25.42 5.62 0.17
C ALA A 389 -23.92 5.89 0.35
N VAL A 390 -23.53 7.17 0.42
CA VAL A 390 -22.15 7.58 0.71
C VAL A 390 -21.71 7.13 2.11
N LYS A 391 -22.53 7.31 3.15
CA LYS A 391 -22.22 6.81 4.51
C LYS A 391 -22.07 5.30 4.54
N THR A 392 -22.86 4.58 3.77
CA THR A 392 -22.77 3.12 3.70
C THR A 392 -21.50 2.69 2.98
N PHE A 393 -21.18 3.33 1.85
CA PHE A 393 -19.90 3.14 1.16
C PHE A 393 -18.71 3.42 2.08
N GLN A 394 -18.69 4.58 2.74
CA GLN A 394 -17.62 4.98 3.66
C GLN A 394 -17.42 3.93 4.77
N LYS A 395 -18.51 3.43 5.35
CA LYS A 395 -18.46 2.37 6.37
C LYS A 395 -17.83 1.08 5.83
N ILE A 396 -18.24 0.61 4.65
CA ILE A 396 -17.73 -0.64 4.05
C ILE A 396 -16.22 -0.55 3.78
N PHE A 397 -15.76 0.61 3.32
CA PHE A 397 -14.36 0.84 2.94
C PHE A 397 -13.54 1.57 4.03
N LYS A 398 -14.00 1.53 5.29
CA LYS A 398 -13.32 2.09 6.48
C LYS A 398 -12.88 3.55 6.33
N LEU A 399 -13.68 4.36 5.65
CA LEU A 399 -13.51 5.81 5.57
C LEU A 399 -14.28 6.50 6.69
N THR A 400 -13.97 7.78 6.94
CA THR A 400 -14.78 8.64 7.81
C THR A 400 -16.23 8.66 7.33
N GLN A 401 -17.17 8.27 8.21
CA GLN A 401 -18.59 8.09 7.87
C GLN A 401 -19.40 9.40 7.98
N ASP A 402 -18.96 10.46 7.30
CA ASP A 402 -19.58 11.80 7.37
C ASP A 402 -20.67 12.05 6.31
N GLY A 403 -20.82 11.16 5.31
CA GLY A 403 -21.75 11.34 4.19
C GLY A 403 -21.29 12.38 3.16
N ILE A 404 -20.05 12.85 3.27
CA ILE A 404 -19.45 13.86 2.40
C ILE A 404 -18.49 13.16 1.44
N VAL A 405 -18.63 13.45 0.14
CA VAL A 405 -17.69 12.96 -0.87
C VAL A 405 -16.53 13.95 -0.97
N GLY A 406 -15.61 13.86 -0.01
CA GLY A 406 -14.31 14.55 -0.05
C GLY A 406 -13.31 13.86 -0.97
N PHE A 407 -12.06 14.34 -0.96
CA PHE A 407 -10.98 13.84 -1.82
C PHE A 407 -10.79 12.31 -1.68
N GLN A 408 -10.60 11.82 -0.45
CA GLN A 408 -10.42 10.38 -0.20
C GLN A 408 -11.61 9.54 -0.65
N THR A 409 -12.84 9.97 -0.31
CA THR A 409 -14.06 9.25 -0.70
C THR A 409 -14.25 9.23 -2.22
N TRP A 410 -13.99 10.34 -2.92
CA TRP A 410 -14.07 10.42 -4.38
C TRP A 410 -13.17 9.39 -5.06
N TYR A 411 -11.89 9.34 -4.66
CA TYR A 411 -10.92 8.44 -5.28
C TYR A 411 -11.13 6.99 -4.85
N LYS A 412 -11.63 6.72 -3.64
CA LYS A 412 -12.04 5.38 -3.25
C LYS A 412 -13.24 4.89 -4.05
N ILE A 413 -14.26 5.74 -4.29
CA ILE A 413 -15.39 5.38 -5.17
C ILE A 413 -14.88 5.09 -6.59
N SER A 414 -14.02 5.96 -7.13
CA SER A 414 -13.46 5.77 -8.48
C SER A 414 -12.65 4.47 -8.60
N GLU A 415 -11.81 4.15 -7.62
CA GLU A 415 -11.02 2.92 -7.54
C GLU A 415 -11.91 1.68 -7.53
N ILE A 416 -12.90 1.62 -6.62
CA ILE A 416 -13.80 0.48 -6.51
C ILE A 416 -14.67 0.35 -7.76
N TYR A 417 -15.20 1.47 -8.28
CA TYR A 417 -15.94 1.51 -9.53
C TYR A 417 -15.13 0.88 -10.67
N VAL A 418 -13.90 1.34 -10.90
CA VAL A 418 -13.03 0.82 -11.95
C VAL A 418 -12.74 -0.67 -11.75
N GLY A 419 -12.49 -1.09 -10.50
CA GLY A 419 -12.25 -2.49 -10.15
C GLY A 419 -13.42 -3.41 -10.51
N VAL A 420 -14.66 -2.97 -10.26
CA VAL A 420 -15.87 -3.77 -10.55
C VAL A 420 -16.45 -3.51 -11.95
N SER A 421 -16.14 -2.39 -12.61
CA SER A 421 -16.74 -2.01 -13.90
C SER A 421 -16.01 -2.57 -15.12
N ARG A 422 -14.71 -2.89 -15.02
CA ARG A 422 -13.93 -3.51 -16.13
C ARG A 422 -14.51 -4.84 -16.63
N ILE A 423 -15.44 -5.41 -15.87
CA ILE A 423 -16.32 -6.52 -16.24
C ILE A 423 -17.23 -6.16 -17.43
N ALA A 424 -17.76 -4.94 -17.51
CA ALA A 424 -18.73 -4.53 -18.53
C ALA A 424 -18.11 -4.32 -19.92
N GLU A 425 -16.79 -4.06 -19.99
CA GLU A 425 -16.09 -3.74 -21.24
C GLU A 425 -15.28 -4.91 -21.82
N GLY A 426 -15.16 -6.04 -21.12
CA GLY A 426 -14.49 -7.24 -21.65
C GLY A 426 -12.97 -7.10 -21.83
N VAL A 427 -12.33 -6.15 -21.15
CA VAL A 427 -10.88 -5.96 -21.21
C VAL A 427 -10.21 -6.92 -20.22
N ALA A 428 -9.63 -7.99 -20.74
CA ALA A 428 -8.80 -8.91 -19.95
C ALA A 428 -7.53 -8.18 -19.45
N ARG A 429 -7.15 -8.43 -18.19
CA ARG A 429 -5.85 -8.04 -17.63
C ARG A 429 -4.74 -8.85 -18.28
#